data_AF-A0A1I7K7B3-F1
#
_entry.id   AF-A0A1I7K7B3-F1
#
_cell.length_a   1.000
_cell.length_b   1.000
_cell.length_c   1.000
_cell.angle_alpha   90.00
_cell.angle_beta   90.00
_cell.angle_gamma   90.00
#
_symmetry.space_group_name_H-M   'P 1'
#
loop_
_entity.id
_entity.type
_entity.pdbx_description
1 polymer ?
#
loop_
_entity_poly.entity_id
_entity_poly.type
_entity_poly.pdbx_seq_one_letter_code
_entity_poly.pdbx_strand_id
1 'polypeptide(L)' 'MAVPIIAVSASTFSQDEERYLASGVNAFLSKPIDHDSLLAKIAPLLQLP' A
#
# COMPACT_ATOMS: atom_id res chain seq x y z
N MET A 1 5.27 -18.70 3.23
CA MET A 1 5.40 -17.44 2.47
C MET A 1 4.09 -16.70 2.58
N ALA A 2 4.09 -15.45 3.04
CA ALA A 2 2.89 -14.61 3.09
C ALA A 2 2.75 -13.84 1.78
N VAL A 3 1.52 -13.64 1.30
CA VAL A 3 1.24 -12.83 0.10
C VAL A 3 1.25 -11.35 0.49
N PRO A 4 2.06 -10.48 -0.13
CA PRO A 4 2.02 -9.05 0.15
C PRO A 4 0.66 -8.42 -0.19
N ILE A 5 0.19 -7.53 0.66
CA ILE A 5 -1.09 -6.83 0.51
C ILE A 5 -0.83 -5.32 0.47
N ILE A 6 -1.36 -4.66 -0.56
CA ILE A 6 -1.40 -3.20 -0.68
C ILE A 6 -2.86 -2.77 -0.63
N ALA A 7 -3.24 -2.00 0.39
CA ALA A 7 -4.59 -1.45 0.49
C ALA A 7 -4.70 -0.17 -0.37
N VAL A 8 -5.81 -0.04 -1.10
CA VAL A 8 -6.09 1.12 -1.95
C VAL A 8 -7.43 1.75 -1.57
N SER A 9 -7.43 2.98 -1.07
CA SER A 9 -8.65 3.68 -0.62
C SER A 9 -8.93 4.95 -1.41
N ALA A 10 -10.21 5.31 -1.54
CA ALA A 10 -10.63 6.64 -2.01
C ALA A 10 -10.56 7.70 -0.89
N SER A 11 -10.43 7.28 0.36
CA SER A 11 -10.22 8.19 1.49
C SER A 11 -8.73 8.52 1.63
N THR A 12 -8.43 9.81 1.81
CA THR A 12 -7.07 10.33 2.04
C THR A 12 -6.84 10.70 3.51
N PHE A 13 -7.74 10.26 4.41
CA PHE A 13 -7.59 10.52 5.83
C PHE A 13 -6.47 9.63 6.38
N SER A 14 -5.48 10.24 7.03
CA SER A 14 -4.33 9.54 7.62
C SER A 14 -4.72 8.46 8.65
N GLN A 15 -5.87 8.63 9.32
CA GLN A 15 -6.43 7.61 10.23
C GLN A 15 -6.82 6.31 9.52
N ASP A 16 -7.24 6.37 8.25
CA ASP A 16 -7.57 5.16 7.50
C ASP A 16 -6.30 4.39 7.16
N GLU A 17 -5.23 5.08 6.76
CA GLU A 17 -3.92 4.47 6.50
C GLU A 17 -3.37 3.75 7.73
N GLU A 18 -3.35 4.42 8.90
CA GLU A 18 -2.91 3.80 10.16
C GLU A 18 -3.72 2.55 10.50
N ARG A 19 -5.05 2.60 10.33
CA ARG A 19 -5.93 1.47 10.60
C ARG A 19 -5.63 0.28 9.67
N TYR A 20 -5.39 0.54 8.38
CA TYR A 20 -5.04 -0.52 7.43
C TYR A 20 -3.68 -1.13 7.76
N LEU A 21 -2.67 -0.32 8.04
CA LEU A 21 -1.34 -0.82 8.43
C LEU A 21 -1.41 -1.66 9.72
N ALA A 22 -2.19 -1.22 10.72
CA ALA A 22 -2.39 -1.96 11.96
C ALA A 22 -3.10 -3.32 11.77
N SER A 23 -3.83 -3.51 10.67
CA SER A 23 -4.51 -4.77 10.33
C SER A 23 -3.60 -5.83 9.66
N GLY A 24 -2.32 -5.51 9.44
CA GLY A 24 -1.36 -6.42 8.82
C GLY A 24 -1.18 -6.23 7.31
N VAL A 25 -1.70 -5.14 6.74
CA VAL A 25 -1.42 -4.72 5.36
C VAL A 25 0.04 -4.23 5.27
N ASN A 26 0.71 -4.50 4.16
CA ASN A 26 2.12 -4.14 3.98
C ASN A 26 2.32 -2.70 3.49
N ALA A 27 1.38 -2.17 2.71
CA ALA A 27 1.44 -0.79 2.21
C ALA A 27 0.03 -0.23 1.93
N PHE A 28 -0.06 1.10 1.85
CA PHE A 28 -1.28 1.82 1.51
C PHE A 28 -1.05 2.77 0.32
N LEU A 29 -2.08 2.96 -0.50
CA LEU A 29 -2.14 3.95 -1.58
C LEU A 29 -3.53 4.61 -1.62
N SER A 30 -3.59 5.89 -1.98
CA SER A 30 -4.85 6.57 -2.27
C SER A 30 -5.25 6.41 -3.74
N LYS A 31 -6.54 6.59 -4.03
CA LYS A 31 -7.07 6.77 -5.38
C LYS A 31 -7.05 8.26 -5.76
N PRO A 32 -6.95 8.60 -7.06
CA PRO A 32 -6.69 7.70 -8.18
C PRO A 32 -5.29 7.10 -8.09
N ILE A 33 -5.11 5.89 -8.64
CA ILE A 33 -3.82 5.20 -8.57
C ILE A 33 -2.81 5.92 -9.45
N ASP A 34 -1.76 6.42 -8.82
CA ASP A 34 -0.54 6.84 -9.50
C ASP A 34 0.36 5.62 -9.73
N HIS A 35 0.78 5.40 -10.98
CA HIS A 35 1.52 4.19 -11.37
C HIS A 35 2.93 4.18 -10.77
N ASP A 36 3.60 5.33 -10.72
CA ASP A 36 4.95 5.43 -10.18
C ASP A 36 4.93 5.14 -8.67
N SER A 37 3.94 5.69 -7.95
CA SER A 37 3.70 5.39 -6.54
C SER A 37 3.40 3.91 -6.30
N LEU A 38 2.60 3.28 -7.17
CA LEU A 38 2.32 1.85 -7.08
C LEU A 38 3.59 1.00 -7.24
N LEU A 39 4.38 1.26 -8.28
CA LEU A 39 5.61 0.53 -8.55
C LEU A 39 6.63 0.73 -7.41
N ALA A 40 6.73 1.94 -6.86
CA ALA A 40 7.58 2.23 -5.70
C ALA A 40 7.18 1.45 -4.45
N LYS A 41 5.90 1.10 -4.26
CA LYS A 41 5.46 0.20 -3.17
C LYS A 41 5.70 -1.27 -3.49
N ILE A 42 5.51 -1.70 -4.75
CA ILE A 42 5.67 -3.10 -5.16
C ILE A 42 7.15 -3.53 -5.09
N ALA A 43 8.07 -2.70 -5.56
CA ALA A 43 9.49 -3.03 -5.65
C ALA A 43 10.09 -3.60 -4.34
N PRO A 44 9.97 -2.91 -3.18
CA PRO A 44 10.49 -3.45 -1.92
C PRO A 44 9.75 -4.69 -1.42
N LEU A 45 8.44 -4.83 -1.71
CA LEU A 45 7.64 -5.99 -1.28
C LEU A 45 8.00 -7.27 -2.04
N LEU A 46 8.47 -7.13 -3.27
CA LEU A 46 8.94 -8.22 -4.12
C LEU A 46 10.46 -8.37 -4.12
N GLN A 47 11.18 -7.59 -3.32
CA GLN A 47 12.64 -7.58 -3.25
C GLN A 47 13.29 -7.32 -4.63
N LEU A 48 12.66 -6.47 -5.43
CA LEU A 48 13.19 -6.07 -6.73
C LEU A 48 14.37 -5.09 -6.53
N PRO A 49 15.39 -5.13 -7.41
CA PRO A 49 16.53 -4.21 -7.37
C PRO A 49 16.12 -2.76 -7.62
#